data_AF-A0A1V3XJ09-F1
#
_entry.id   AF-A0A1V3XJ09-F1
#
_cell.length_a   1.000
_cell.length_b   1.000
_cell.length_c   1.000
_cell.angle_alpha   90.00
_cell.angle_beta   90.00
_cell.angle_gamma   90.00
#
_symmetry.space_group_name_H-M   'P 1'
#
loop_
_entity.id
_entity.type
_entity.pdbx_description
1 polymer ?
#
loop_
_entity_poly.entity_id
_entity_poly.type
_entity_poly.pdbx_seq_one_letter_code
_entity_poly.pdbx_strand_id
1 'polypeptide(L)'
;MGIVFAPLLHANWAHLMANTIPLLVLGFLMTLAGLSRFVWATVIVWILGGFGTWLIGNVGSTCGPTDHIGASGLIFGWLTFLLVFGLFVRKVWDIVIGLVVLFFYGGVLLGALPRLGMCGGVSWQGHLCGALAGVVAAYLLSVPERKARALKKAGNRQLRPKT
;
A
#
# COMPACT_ATOMS: atom_id res chain seq x y z
N MET A 1 -4.73 1.11 21.79
CA MET A 1 -3.59 1.97 21.41
C MET A 1 -2.84 1.49 20.16
N GLY A 2 -2.77 0.17 19.89
CA GLY A 2 -1.91 -0.40 18.86
C GLY A 2 -2.24 -0.17 17.37
N ILE A 3 -3.35 0.46 16.98
CA ILE A 3 -3.64 0.77 15.56
C ILE A 3 -3.34 2.24 15.25
N VAL A 4 -3.81 3.14 16.10
CA VAL A 4 -3.73 4.59 15.88
C VAL A 4 -2.29 5.09 15.98
N PHE A 5 -1.51 4.59 16.94
CA PHE A 5 -0.14 5.07 17.16
C PHE A 5 0.94 4.16 16.58
N ALA A 6 0.60 2.94 16.14
CA ALA A 6 1.58 1.97 15.66
C ALA A 6 2.53 2.53 14.60
N PRO A 7 2.07 3.27 13.55
CA PRO A 7 2.98 3.79 12.54
C PRO A 7 3.97 4.84 13.04
N LEU A 8 3.68 5.47 14.18
CA LEU A 8 4.52 6.53 14.76
C LEU A 8 5.58 5.97 15.71
N LEU A 9 5.38 4.76 16.24
CA LEU A 9 6.28 4.14 17.20
C LEU A 9 7.39 3.35 16.49
N HIS A 10 8.64 3.50 16.92
CA HIS A 10 9.78 2.78 16.35
C HIS A 10 10.59 2.12 17.47
N ALA A 11 11.01 0.87 17.24
CA ALA A 11 11.73 0.07 18.24
C ALA A 11 13.14 0.63 18.56
N ASN A 12 13.80 1.27 17.59
CA ASN A 12 15.12 1.88 17.75
C ASN A 12 15.44 2.85 16.58
N TRP A 13 16.55 3.58 16.70
CA TRP A 13 17.04 4.55 15.70
C TRP A 13 17.36 3.92 14.35
N ALA A 14 17.92 2.71 14.31
CA ALA A 14 18.21 2.01 13.06
C ALA A 14 16.92 1.66 12.30
N HIS A 15 15.86 1.26 13.03
CA HIS A 15 14.55 1.00 12.47
C HIS A 15 13.93 2.29 11.90
N LEU A 16 14.03 3.42 12.60
CA LEU A 16 13.56 4.70 12.09
C LEU A 16 14.29 5.10 10.80
N MET A 17 15.63 5.06 10.82
CA MET A 17 16.49 5.38 9.67
C MET A 17 16.17 4.54 8.43
N ALA A 18 15.90 3.25 8.62
CA ALA A 18 15.53 2.34 7.52
C ALA A 18 14.18 2.69 6.87
N ASN A 19 13.27 3.33 7.61
CA ASN A 19 11.95 3.74 7.11
C ASN A 19 11.97 5.15 6.48
N THR A 20 12.90 6.03 6.89
CA THR A 20 12.94 7.43 6.44
C THR A 20 13.06 7.57 4.93
N ILE A 21 14.03 6.89 4.31
CA ILE A 21 14.27 7.03 2.86
C ILE A 21 13.06 6.54 2.04
N PRO A 22 12.53 5.31 2.25
CA PRO A 22 11.36 4.87 1.52
C PRO A 22 10.12 5.73 1.80
N LEU A 23 9.91 6.22 3.03
CA LEU A 23 8.80 7.12 3.34
C LEU A 23 8.86 8.41 2.53
N LEU A 24 10.02 9.06 2.47
CA LEU A 24 10.19 10.31 1.74
C LEU A 24 10.00 10.09 0.23
N VAL A 25 10.63 9.05 -0.32
CA VAL A 25 10.58 8.77 -1.76
C VAL A 25 9.17 8.33 -2.18
N LEU A 26 8.58 7.33 -1.53
CA LEU A 26 7.25 6.84 -1.88
C LEU A 26 6.18 7.87 -1.55
N GLY A 27 6.30 8.60 -0.44
CA GLY A 27 5.40 9.69 -0.09
C GLY A 27 5.39 10.79 -1.15
N PHE A 28 6.57 11.20 -1.63
CA PHE A 28 6.68 12.15 -2.74
C PHE A 28 6.05 11.61 -4.04
N LEU A 29 6.31 10.36 -4.41
CA LEU A 29 5.69 9.77 -5.60
C LEU A 29 4.15 9.67 -5.48
N MET A 30 3.64 9.38 -4.27
CA MET A 30 2.21 9.38 -3.99
C MET A 30 1.58 10.77 -4.14
N THR A 31 2.26 11.84 -3.74
CA THR A 31 1.74 13.20 -3.94
C THR A 31 1.75 13.60 -5.41
N LEU A 32 2.72 13.13 -6.21
CA LEU A 32 2.69 13.28 -7.67
C LEU A 32 1.53 12.53 -8.32
N ALA A 33 1.15 11.37 -7.78
CA ALA A 33 -0.08 10.67 -8.18
C ALA A 33 -1.35 11.43 -7.76
N GLY A 34 -1.25 12.45 -6.90
CA GLY A 34 -2.29 13.39 -6.52
C GLY A 34 -2.46 13.49 -5.01
N LEU A 35 -2.43 14.72 -4.46
CA LEU A 35 -2.48 14.96 -3.01
C LEU A 35 -3.70 14.32 -2.32
N SER A 36 -4.90 14.41 -2.93
CA SER A 36 -6.09 13.77 -2.38
C SER A 36 -5.94 12.24 -2.32
N ARG A 37 -5.33 11.63 -3.35
CA ARG A 37 -5.08 10.18 -3.36
C ARG A 37 -4.05 9.80 -2.31
N PHE A 38 -2.99 10.59 -2.13
CA PHE A 38 -2.01 10.38 -1.07
C PHE A 38 -2.68 10.33 0.31
N VAL A 39 -3.50 11.34 0.64
CA VAL A 39 -4.19 11.41 1.94
C VAL A 39 -5.12 10.20 2.12
N TRP A 40 -6.01 9.94 1.15
CA TRP A 40 -6.99 8.86 1.29
C TRP A 40 -6.34 7.47 1.27
N ALA A 41 -5.33 7.25 0.43
CA ALA A 41 -4.59 5.99 0.41
C ALA A 41 -3.88 5.77 1.75
N THR A 42 -3.27 6.81 2.33
CA THR A 42 -2.65 6.74 3.65
C THR A 42 -3.67 6.35 4.73
N VAL A 43 -4.84 7.01 4.76
CA VAL A 43 -5.91 6.67 5.71
C VAL A 43 -6.39 5.23 5.54
N ILE A 44 -6.65 4.80 4.30
CA ILE A 44 -7.10 3.43 4.01
C ILE A 44 -6.04 2.42 4.45
N VAL A 45 -4.78 2.61 4.08
CA VAL A 45 -3.69 1.69 4.44
C VAL A 45 -3.48 1.66 5.95
N TRP A 46 -3.51 2.81 6.62
CA TRP A 46 -3.35 2.90 8.07
C TRP A 46 -4.45 2.11 8.79
N ILE A 47 -5.71 2.37 8.45
CA ILE A 47 -6.85 1.76 9.15
C ILE A 47 -7.01 0.29 8.76
N LEU A 48 -7.07 -0.01 7.46
CA LEU A 48 -7.32 -1.37 6.98
C LEU A 48 -6.10 -2.27 7.19
N GLY A 49 -4.90 -1.77 6.91
CA GLY A 49 -3.66 -2.50 7.17
C GLY A 49 -3.43 -2.70 8.66
N GLY A 50 -3.65 -1.67 9.47
CA GLY A 50 -3.57 -1.77 10.94
C GLY A 50 -4.59 -2.74 11.53
N PHE A 51 -5.84 -2.71 11.04
CA PHE A 51 -6.89 -3.66 11.45
C PHE A 51 -6.55 -5.10 11.07
N GLY A 52 -6.08 -5.33 9.83
CA GLY A 52 -5.63 -6.66 9.41
C GLY A 52 -4.48 -7.17 10.29
N THR A 53 -3.51 -6.29 10.58
CA THR A 53 -2.38 -6.60 11.46
C THR A 53 -2.82 -6.92 12.88
N TRP A 54 -3.82 -6.20 13.41
CA TRP A 54 -4.39 -6.49 14.73
C TRP A 54 -5.03 -7.88 14.78
N LEU A 55 -5.68 -8.33 13.70
CA LEU A 55 -6.29 -9.66 13.63
C LEU A 55 -5.27 -10.79 13.55
N ILE A 56 -4.23 -10.64 12.74
CA ILE A 56 -3.29 -11.75 12.43
C ILE A 56 -1.91 -11.56 13.07
N GLY A 57 -1.69 -10.51 13.84
CA GLY A 57 -0.36 -10.09 14.29
C GLY A 57 0.38 -11.17 15.06
N ASN A 58 -0.34 -12.00 15.81
CA ASN A 58 0.25 -13.07 16.62
C ASN A 58 0.42 -14.40 15.85
N VAL A 59 -0.02 -14.48 14.60
CA VAL A 59 0.08 -15.71 13.78
C VAL A 59 1.55 -16.05 13.55
N GLY A 60 1.96 -17.25 13.97
CA GLY A 60 3.33 -17.74 13.80
C GLY A 60 4.30 -17.37 14.93
N SER A 61 3.84 -16.62 15.95
CA SER A 61 4.60 -16.38 17.18
C SER A 61 4.53 -17.58 18.11
N THR A 62 5.67 -18.07 18.57
CA THR A 62 5.77 -19.16 19.55
C THR A 62 5.97 -18.64 20.98
N CYS A 63 6.05 -17.31 21.18
CA CYS A 63 6.62 -16.70 22.39
C CYS A 63 5.73 -15.61 23.01
N GLY A 64 4.45 -15.53 22.61
CA GLY A 64 3.47 -14.59 23.13
C GLY A 64 3.05 -13.48 22.14
N PRO A 65 2.32 -12.45 22.62
CA PRO A 65 1.86 -11.34 21.79
C PRO A 65 3.01 -10.56 21.17
N THR A 66 2.80 -10.07 19.95
CA THR A 66 3.83 -9.37 19.17
C THR A 66 3.46 -7.93 18.92
N ASP A 67 4.40 -7.02 19.15
CA ASP A 67 4.22 -5.59 18.87
C ASP A 67 4.51 -5.27 17.41
N HIS A 68 3.48 -4.81 16.69
CA HIS A 68 3.58 -4.36 15.30
C HIS A 68 3.69 -2.83 15.27
N ILE A 69 4.90 -2.32 15.49
CA ILE A 69 5.20 -0.88 15.52
C ILE A 69 6.07 -0.47 14.33
N GLY A 70 5.81 0.73 13.79
CA GLY A 70 6.60 1.36 12.74
C GLY A 70 5.80 1.71 11.50
N ALA A 71 6.32 2.66 10.74
CA ALA A 71 5.71 3.17 9.53
C ALA A 71 5.77 2.19 8.33
N SER A 72 6.39 1.01 8.50
CA SER A 72 6.62 0.08 7.41
C SER A 72 5.34 -0.47 6.79
N GLY A 73 4.26 -0.65 7.57
CA GLY A 73 2.95 -1.00 7.00
C GLY A 73 2.45 0.03 5.97
N LEU A 74 2.68 1.33 6.23
CA LEU A 74 2.37 2.40 5.28
C LEU A 74 3.27 2.33 4.04
N ILE A 75 4.57 2.08 4.22
CA ILE A 75 5.53 1.91 3.10
C ILE A 75 5.06 0.80 2.16
N PHE A 76 4.66 -0.37 2.69
CA PHE A 76 4.17 -1.48 1.87
C PHE A 76 2.85 -1.16 1.16
N GLY A 77 1.95 -0.44 1.83
CA GLY A 77 0.70 0.00 1.20
C GLY A 77 0.91 1.05 0.10
N TRP A 78 1.77 2.04 0.31
CA TRP A 78 2.11 3.02 -0.73
C TRP A 78 2.86 2.38 -1.90
N LEU A 79 3.79 1.46 -1.60
CA LEU A 79 4.51 0.69 -2.61
C LEU A 79 3.52 -0.03 -3.53
N THR A 80 2.70 -0.92 -2.98
CA THR A 80 1.72 -1.68 -3.76
C THR A 80 0.67 -0.80 -4.45
N PHE A 81 0.26 0.31 -3.83
CA PHE A 81 -0.59 1.31 -4.48
C PHE A 81 0.05 1.80 -5.78
N LEU A 82 1.29 2.30 -5.72
CA LEU A 82 1.99 2.84 -6.89
C LEU A 82 2.21 1.79 -7.98
N LEU A 83 2.47 0.53 -7.58
CA LEU A 83 2.65 -0.57 -8.52
C LEU A 83 1.40 -0.87 -9.36
N VAL A 84 0.21 -0.83 -8.74
CA VAL A 84 -1.03 -1.31 -9.40
C VAL A 84 -1.95 -0.18 -9.86
N PHE A 85 -1.81 1.04 -9.32
CA PHE A 85 -2.72 2.14 -9.60
C PHE A 85 -2.80 2.47 -11.09
N GLY A 86 -1.64 2.57 -11.76
CA GLY A 86 -1.56 2.83 -13.20
C GLY A 86 -2.31 1.82 -14.06
N LEU A 87 -2.37 0.56 -13.62
CA LEU A 87 -3.11 -0.52 -14.29
C LEU A 87 -4.62 -0.30 -14.20
N PHE A 88 -5.13 0.16 -13.05
CA PHE A 88 -6.56 0.42 -12.87
C PHE A 88 -7.05 1.64 -13.66
N VAL A 89 -6.26 2.73 -13.64
CA VAL A 89 -6.60 3.95 -14.39
C VAL A 89 -6.26 3.87 -15.87
N ARG A 90 -5.41 2.91 -16.28
CA ARG A 90 -4.90 2.70 -17.65
C ARG A 90 -4.17 3.92 -18.20
N LYS A 91 -3.28 4.49 -17.40
CA LYS A 91 -2.43 5.63 -17.78
C LYS A 91 -0.98 5.16 -17.86
N VAL A 92 -0.37 5.34 -19.02
CA VAL A 92 0.99 4.84 -19.32
C VAL A 92 2.01 5.40 -18.34
N TRP A 93 1.96 6.69 -18.03
CA TRP A 93 2.90 7.32 -17.09
C TRP A 93 2.80 6.75 -15.67
N ASP A 94 1.59 6.49 -15.18
CA ASP A 94 1.40 5.87 -13.86
C ASP A 94 1.95 4.43 -13.84
N ILE A 95 1.86 3.70 -14.97
CA ILE A 95 2.45 2.35 -15.11
C ILE A 95 3.97 2.42 -15.11
N VAL A 96 4.57 3.37 -15.84
CA VAL A 96 6.03 3.56 -15.87
C VAL A 96 6.55 3.90 -14.48
N ILE A 97 5.88 4.78 -13.74
CA ILE A 97 6.22 5.09 -12.35
C ILE A 97 6.17 3.82 -11.51
N GLY A 98 5.10 3.02 -11.63
CA GLY A 98 4.99 1.73 -10.95
C GLY A 98 6.15 0.78 -11.28
N LEU A 99 6.58 0.68 -12.54
CA LEU A 99 7.71 -0.16 -12.93
C LEU A 99 9.05 0.33 -12.38
N VAL A 100 9.30 1.64 -12.38
CA VAL A 100 10.50 2.23 -11.78
C VAL A 100 10.53 1.95 -10.28
N VAL A 101 9.40 2.15 -9.61
CA VAL A 101 9.24 1.84 -8.18
C VAL A 101 9.46 0.34 -7.93
N LEU A 102 8.92 -0.55 -8.78
CA LEU A 102 9.14 -1.99 -8.67
C LEU A 102 10.62 -2.35 -8.78
N PHE A 103 11.34 -1.73 -9.72
CA PHE A 103 12.76 -1.99 -9.91
C PHE A 103 13.60 -1.64 -8.68
N PHE A 104 13.38 -0.45 -8.09
CA PHE A 104 14.16 0.01 -6.93
C PHE A 104 13.68 -0.53 -5.59
N TYR A 105 12.38 -0.72 -5.41
CA TYR A 105 11.76 -1.07 -4.13
C TYR A 105 11.07 -2.44 -4.11
N GLY A 106 11.02 -3.18 -5.23
CA GLY A 106 10.35 -4.47 -5.30
C GLY A 106 10.89 -5.50 -4.31
N GLY A 107 12.19 -5.46 -4.00
CA GLY A 107 12.80 -6.30 -2.99
C GLY A 107 12.21 -6.11 -1.58
N VAL A 108 11.67 -4.93 -1.27
CA VAL A 108 10.99 -4.65 0.00
C VAL A 108 9.79 -5.59 0.18
N LEU A 109 9.08 -5.95 -0.90
CA LEU A 109 7.90 -6.83 -0.84
C LEU A 109 8.21 -8.22 -0.26
N LEU A 110 9.46 -8.68 -0.35
CA LEU A 110 9.89 -9.95 0.28
C LEU A 110 9.73 -9.91 1.80
N GLY A 111 9.76 -8.73 2.40
CA GLY A 111 9.50 -8.52 3.82
C GLY A 111 8.05 -8.80 4.24
N ALA A 112 7.11 -8.97 3.30
CA ALA A 112 5.73 -9.39 3.58
C ALA A 112 5.54 -10.91 3.57
N LEU A 113 6.57 -11.69 3.22
CA LEU A 113 6.47 -13.13 3.18
C LEU A 113 6.34 -13.73 4.60
N PRO A 114 5.48 -14.74 4.80
CA PRO A 114 5.31 -15.39 6.09
C PRO A 114 6.64 -15.91 6.64
N ARG A 115 6.98 -15.49 7.87
CA ARG A 115 8.08 -16.05 8.66
C ARG A 115 7.49 -16.73 9.89
N LEU A 116 7.62 -18.05 9.94
CA LEU A 116 7.06 -18.91 10.98
C LEU A 116 8.16 -19.33 11.97
N GLY A 117 7.84 -19.43 13.26
CA GLY A 117 8.74 -20.01 14.27
C GLY A 117 9.83 -19.08 14.79
N MET A 118 9.68 -17.76 14.63
CA MET A 118 10.58 -16.75 15.20
C MET A 118 9.94 -16.08 16.42
N CYS A 119 10.71 -15.94 17.52
CA CYS A 119 10.32 -15.10 18.65
C CYS A 119 10.41 -13.63 18.27
N GLY A 120 9.40 -12.85 18.63
CA GLY A 120 9.24 -11.48 18.15
C GLY A 120 8.73 -11.49 16.71
N GLY A 121 7.45 -11.86 16.53
CA GLY A 121 6.78 -11.79 15.24
C GLY A 121 6.62 -10.35 14.80
N VAL A 122 7.64 -9.79 14.17
CA VAL A 122 7.60 -8.41 13.69
C VAL A 122 7.85 -8.39 12.19
N SER A 123 7.09 -7.52 11.55
CA SER A 123 7.18 -7.01 10.18
C SER A 123 6.29 -7.69 9.15
N TRP A 124 6.27 -9.02 8.98
CA TRP A 124 5.65 -9.58 7.78
C TRP A 124 4.11 -9.49 7.76
N GLN A 125 3.44 -9.65 8.91
CA GLN A 125 1.98 -9.50 9.01
C GLN A 125 1.58 -8.05 8.73
N GLY A 126 2.27 -7.10 9.37
CA GLY A 126 2.07 -5.66 9.14
C GLY A 126 2.32 -5.25 7.69
N HIS A 127 3.40 -5.77 7.10
CA HIS A 127 3.77 -5.56 5.71
C HIS A 127 2.75 -6.15 4.74
N LEU A 128 2.29 -7.38 4.99
CA LEU A 128 1.30 -8.06 4.17
C LEU A 128 -0.03 -7.32 4.22
N CYS A 129 -0.53 -7.03 5.42
CA CYS A 129 -1.78 -6.29 5.60
C CYS A 129 -1.71 -4.88 4.99
N GLY A 130 -0.57 -4.19 5.16
CA GLY A 130 -0.30 -2.91 4.50
C GLY A 130 -0.33 -3.01 2.98
N ALA A 131 0.38 -4.00 2.41
CA ALA A 131 0.41 -4.28 0.98
C ALA A 131 -0.99 -4.58 0.40
N LEU A 132 -1.76 -5.44 1.06
CA LEU A 132 -3.13 -5.74 0.65
C LEU A 132 -4.01 -4.48 0.71
N ALA A 133 -3.90 -3.69 1.79
CA ALA A 133 -4.64 -2.44 1.91
C ALA A 133 -4.24 -1.41 0.84
N GLY A 134 -2.98 -1.41 0.40
CA GLY A 134 -2.49 -0.57 -0.70
C GLY A 134 -3.15 -0.90 -2.04
N VAL A 135 -3.27 -2.20 -2.36
CA VAL A 135 -4.01 -2.67 -3.55
C VAL A 135 -5.48 -2.28 -3.48
N VAL A 136 -6.11 -2.44 -2.31
CA VAL A 136 -7.50 -2.03 -2.08
C VAL A 136 -7.65 -0.52 -2.26
N ALA A 137 -6.76 0.29 -1.69
CA ALA A 137 -6.76 1.74 -1.84
C ALA A 137 -6.64 2.15 -3.31
N ALA A 138 -5.73 1.53 -4.06
CA ALA A 138 -5.57 1.79 -5.50
C ALA A 138 -6.83 1.46 -6.29
N TYR A 139 -7.48 0.35 -5.98
CA TYR A 139 -8.73 -0.04 -6.63
C TYR A 139 -9.86 0.98 -6.33
N LEU A 140 -10.06 1.35 -5.06
CA LEU A 140 -11.11 2.28 -4.65
C LEU A 140 -10.89 3.69 -5.21
N LEU A 141 -9.66 4.18 -5.17
CA LEU A 141 -9.32 5.53 -5.63
C LEU A 141 -9.22 5.65 -7.16
N SER A 142 -9.27 4.53 -7.90
CA SER A 142 -9.36 4.51 -9.38
C SER A 142 -10.80 4.60 -9.92
N VAL A 143 -11.81 4.58 -9.03
CA VAL A 143 -13.22 4.54 -9.42
C VAL A 143 -13.64 5.71 -10.32
N PRO A 144 -13.26 6.99 -10.04
CA PRO A 144 -13.64 8.11 -10.90
C PRO A 144 -13.17 7.93 -12.35
N GLU A 145 -11.91 7.54 -12.56
CA GLU A 145 -11.32 7.35 -13.88
C GLU A 145 -11.97 6.18 -14.62
N ARG A 146 -12.26 5.10 -13.90
CA ARG A 146 -12.98 3.94 -14.46
C ARG A 146 -14.38 4.32 -14.91
N LYS A 147 -15.12 5.10 -14.11
CA LYS A 147 -16.46 5.59 -14.45
C LYS A 147 -16.41 6.51 -15.68
N ALA A 148 -15.53 7.50 -15.69
CA ALA A 148 -15.37 8.41 -16.82
C ALA A 148 -15.08 7.67 -18.13
N ARG A 149 -14.19 6.67 -18.07
CA ARG A 149 -13.87 5.81 -19.22
C ARG A 149 -15.04 4.95 -19.68
N ALA A 150 -15.84 4.41 -18.76
CA ALA A 150 -17.04 3.63 -19.09
C ALA A 150 -18.10 4.49 -19.80
N LEU A 151 -18.33 5.72 -19.31
CA LEU A 151 -19.23 6.69 -19.93
C LEU A 151 -18.80 7.06 -21.35
N LYS A 152 -17.51 7.35 -21.55
CA LYS A 152 -16.95 7.62 -22.89
C LYS A 152 -17.16 6.45 -23.87
N LYS A 153 -16.97 5.21 -23.40
CA LYS A 153 -17.20 4.01 -24.21
C LYS A 153 -18.68 3.84 -24.58
N ALA A 154 -19.60 4.14 -23.67
CA ALA A 154 -21.04 4.07 -23.92
C ALA A 154 -21.49 5.11 -24.95
N GLY A 155 -21.03 6.37 -24.83
CA GLY A 155 -21.31 7.42 -25.81
C GLY A 155 -20.81 7.07 -27.22
N ASN A 156 -19.58 6.56 -27.33
CA ASN A 156 -19.04 6.10 -28.62
C ASN A 156 -19.83 4.95 -29.26
N ARG A 157 -20.47 4.10 -28.45
CA ARG A 157 -21.31 3.00 -28.95
C ARG A 157 -22.66 3.51 -29.47
N GLN A 158 -23.24 4.53 -28.83
CA GLN A 158 -24.47 5.16 -29.31
C GLN A 158 -24.27 5.88 -30.65
N LEU A 159 -23.10 6.51 -30.84
CA LEU A 159 -22.74 7.20 -32.10
C LEU A 159 -22.43 6.25 -33.27
N ARG A 160 -22.21 4.95 -33.03
CA ARG A 160 -22.01 3.93 -34.08
C ARG A 160 -23.20 2.97 -34.08
N PRO A 161 -24.36 3.33 -34.67
CA PRO A 161 -25.47 2.40 -34.78
C PRO A 161 -25.01 1.16 -35.56
N LYS A 162 -25.44 -0.02 -35.10
CA LYS A 162 -25.10 -1.29 -35.75
C LYS A 162 -25.79 -1.32 -37.12
N THR A 163 -24.99 -1.32 -38.19
CA THR A 163 -25.39 -1.66 -39.55
C THR A 163 -25.73 -3.14 -39.66
#